data_AF-A0A7X8F0I0-F1
#
_entry.id   AF-A0A7X8F0I0-F1
#
_cell.length_a   1.000
_cell.length_b   1.000
_cell.length_c   1.000
_cell.angle_alpha   90.00
_cell.angle_beta   90.00
_cell.angle_gamma   90.00
#
_symmetry.space_group_name_H-M   'P 1'
#
loop_
_entity.id
_entity.type
_entity.pdbx_description
1 polymer ?
#
loop_
_entity_poly.entity_id
_entity_poly.type
_entity_poly.pdbx_seq_one_letter_code
_entity_poly.pdbx_strand_id
1 'polypeptide(L)'
;MEIRKPKFFCDFCGNEVKPNAKSCPKCGKFFESVRCPRCNKTGKQSEFLAGCPVCGYAFNSSNNNKNETYKKNKNLTGKDSLPWWVFAVLSIIVLGLIYFALYIYR
;
A
#
# COMPACT_ATOMS: atom_id res chain seq x y z
N MET A 1 27.28 19.17 5.29
CA MET A 1 27.18 17.86 4.60
C MET A 1 25.77 17.77 4.01
N GLU A 2 25.62 17.90 2.69
CA GLU A 2 24.30 17.85 2.05
C GLU A 2 23.83 16.39 1.96
N ILE A 3 22.70 16.09 2.60
CA ILE A 3 22.06 14.78 2.52
C ILE A 3 21.39 14.67 1.14
N ARG A 4 22.04 13.99 0.19
CA ARG A 4 21.43 13.72 -1.13
C ARG A 4 20.33 12.68 -0.96
N LYS A 5 19.08 13.11 -1.09
CA LYS A 5 17.92 12.20 -1.09
C LYS A 5 17.96 11.33 -2.37
N PRO A 6 17.64 10.03 -2.28
CA PRO A 6 17.53 9.19 -3.45
C PRO A 6 16.39 9.68 -4.35
N LYS A 7 16.67 9.84 -5.64
CA LYS A 7 15.68 10.20 -6.67
C LYS A 7 15.11 8.93 -7.29
N PHE A 8 13.81 8.93 -7.57
CA PHE A 8 13.11 7.81 -8.20
C PHE A 8 12.65 8.24 -9.59
N PHE A 9 12.71 7.32 -10.55
CA PHE A 9 12.36 7.59 -11.94
C PHE A 9 11.35 6.56 -12.44
N CYS A 10 10.44 6.99 -13.31
CA CYS A 10 9.50 6.11 -13.98
C CYS A 10 10.22 5.23 -15.02
N ASP A 11 10.04 3.92 -14.94
CA ASP A 11 10.66 2.95 -15.87
C ASP A 11 10.14 3.09 -17.32
N PHE A 12 8.92 3.63 -17.50
CA PHE A 12 8.31 3.76 -18.82
C PHE A 12 8.65 5.06 -19.53
N CYS A 13 8.75 6.19 -18.82
CA CYS A 13 8.93 7.51 -19.43
C CYS A 13 10.13 8.30 -18.89
N GLY A 14 10.86 7.76 -17.92
CA GLY A 14 12.03 8.40 -17.31
C GLY A 14 11.75 9.60 -16.42
N ASN A 15 10.47 9.97 -16.19
CA ASN A 15 10.15 11.14 -15.37
C ASN A 15 10.53 10.93 -13.90
N GLU A 16 11.09 11.95 -13.24
CA GLU A 16 11.31 11.93 -11.78
C GLU A 16 9.96 11.80 -11.07
N VAL A 17 9.88 10.88 -10.10
CA VAL A 17 8.69 10.60 -9.32
C VAL A 17 8.99 10.66 -7.83
N LYS A 18 7.98 11.02 -7.04
CA LYS A 18 8.09 11.00 -5.57
C LYS A 18 8.29 9.56 -5.09
N PRO A 19 8.98 9.33 -3.97
CA PRO A 19 9.21 7.98 -3.44
C PRO A 19 7.91 7.19 -3.31
N ASN A 20 6.85 7.79 -2.74
CA ASN A 20 5.56 7.15 -2.48
C ASN A 20 4.51 7.41 -3.58
N ALA A 21 4.92 7.78 -4.79
CA ALA A 21 3.98 7.97 -5.89
C ALA A 21 3.38 6.61 -6.28
N LYS A 22 2.04 6.51 -6.37
CA LYS A 22 1.35 5.30 -6.85
C LYS A 22 1.33 5.20 -8.38
N SER A 23 1.46 6.33 -9.05
CA SER A 23 1.46 6.43 -10.51
C SER A 23 2.38 7.56 -10.98
N CYS A 24 2.83 7.46 -12.23
CA CYS A 24 3.60 8.51 -12.86
C CYS A 24 2.69 9.71 -13.22
N PRO A 25 3.02 10.95 -12.82
CA PRO A 25 2.24 12.12 -13.17
C PRO A 25 2.30 12.47 -14.67
N LYS A 26 3.30 11.95 -15.41
CA LYS A 26 3.52 12.25 -16.83
C LYS A 26 2.86 11.25 -17.77
N CYS A 27 2.98 9.95 -17.49
CA CYS A 27 2.46 8.89 -18.38
C CYS A 27 1.31 8.07 -17.79
N GLY A 28 0.91 8.31 -16.53
CA GLY A 28 -0.21 7.63 -15.87
C GLY A 28 0.05 6.17 -15.46
N LYS A 29 1.25 5.62 -15.71
CA LYS A 29 1.55 4.22 -15.38
C LYS A 29 1.59 3.99 -13.87
N PHE A 30 0.98 2.91 -13.41
CA PHE A 30 0.96 2.51 -12.00
C PHE A 30 2.26 1.81 -11.60
N PHE A 31 2.76 2.15 -10.41
CA PHE A 31 3.97 1.55 -9.83
C PHE A 31 3.59 0.43 -8.88
N GLU A 32 3.50 -0.79 -9.40
CA GLU A 32 3.25 -1.97 -8.57
C GLU A 32 4.55 -2.57 -8.00
N SER A 33 5.68 -2.26 -8.65
CA SER A 33 7.00 -2.70 -8.21
C SER A 33 8.12 -1.73 -8.63
N VAL A 34 9.22 -1.76 -7.88
CA VAL A 34 10.47 -1.03 -8.14
C VAL A 34 11.48 -2.01 -8.72
N ARG A 35 12.21 -1.59 -9.77
CA ARG A 35 13.26 -2.36 -10.44
C ARG A 35 14.63 -1.77 -10.14
N CYS A 36 15.58 -2.60 -9.71
CA CYS A 36 16.98 -2.19 -9.54
C CYS A 36 17.65 -2.00 -10.92
N PRO A 37 18.33 -0.87 -11.20
CA PRO A 37 19.03 -0.66 -12.46
C PRO A 37 20.34 -1.45 -12.59
N ARG A 38 20.90 -1.96 -11.47
CA ARG A 38 22.19 -2.70 -11.49
C ARG A 38 21.98 -4.21 -11.67
N CYS A 39 21.06 -4.82 -10.92
CA CYS A 39 20.85 -6.27 -10.93
C CYS A 39 19.48 -6.70 -11.44
N ASN A 40 18.66 -5.76 -11.92
CA ASN A 40 17.33 -6.00 -12.47
C ASN A 40 16.33 -6.68 -11.51
N LYS A 41 16.66 -6.76 -10.21
CA LYS A 41 15.73 -7.29 -9.19
C LYS A 41 14.52 -6.36 -9.09
N THR A 42 13.34 -6.95 -9.21
CA THR A 42 12.06 -6.28 -9.03
C THR A 42 11.47 -6.66 -7.67
N GLY A 43 10.86 -5.71 -6.97
CA GLY A 43 10.16 -5.97 -5.70
C GLY A 43 9.33 -4.77 -5.24
N LYS A 44 8.80 -4.83 -4.01
CA LYS A 44 7.94 -3.75 -3.50
C LYS A 44 8.77 -2.53 -3.14
N GLN A 45 8.22 -1.32 -3.28
CA GLN A 45 8.91 -0.09 -2.91
C GLN A 45 9.46 -0.11 -1.46
N SER A 46 8.74 -0.75 -0.53
CA SER A 46 9.16 -0.93 0.86
C SER A 46 10.45 -1.71 1.03
N GLU A 47 10.74 -2.67 0.14
CA GLU A 47 11.95 -3.50 0.19
C GLU A 47 13.18 -2.75 -0.34
N PHE A 48 12.97 -1.65 -1.06
CA PHE A 48 14.02 -0.83 -1.67
C PHE A 48 14.27 0.49 -0.92
N LEU A 49 13.62 0.73 0.23
CA LEU A 49 13.79 1.95 1.04
C LEU A 49 15.25 2.17 1.48
N ALA A 50 15.94 1.09 1.83
CA ALA A 50 17.34 1.10 2.24
C ALA A 50 18.31 0.80 1.08
N GLY A 51 17.82 0.75 -0.18
CA GLY A 51 18.58 0.30 -1.34
C GLY A 51 18.25 -1.13 -1.76
N CYS A 52 18.90 -1.62 -2.82
CA CYS A 52 18.62 -2.95 -3.37
C CYS A 52 19.14 -4.08 -2.46
N PRO A 53 18.30 -5.02 -2.01
CA PRO A 53 18.70 -6.09 -1.10
C PRO A 53 19.60 -7.16 -1.74
N VAL A 54 19.70 -7.20 -3.07
CA VAL A 54 20.50 -8.19 -3.78
C VAL A 54 21.91 -7.67 -4.09
N CYS A 55 22.04 -6.41 -4.52
CA CYS A 55 23.32 -5.88 -5.01
C CYS A 55 23.82 -4.64 -4.25
N GLY A 56 23.08 -4.14 -3.26
CA GLY A 56 23.47 -2.97 -2.46
C GLY A 56 23.37 -1.63 -3.20
N TYR A 57 22.77 -1.57 -4.40
CA TYR A 57 22.59 -0.30 -5.12
C TYR A 57 21.73 0.69 -4.29
N ALA A 58 22.20 1.92 -4.13
CA ALA A 58 21.59 2.97 -3.31
C ALA A 58 21.50 2.67 -1.79
N PHE A 59 22.39 1.80 -1.27
CA PHE A 59 22.51 1.57 0.18
C PHE A 59 23.11 2.80 0.87
N ASN A 60 22.27 3.60 1.53
CA ASN A 60 22.73 4.76 2.30
C ASN A 60 23.06 4.32 3.73
N SER A 61 24.33 4.05 4.01
CA SER A 61 24.83 3.71 5.37
C SER A 61 24.77 4.88 6.38
N SER A 62 24.09 5.99 6.07
CA SER A 62 23.93 7.10 7.02
C SER A 62 22.82 6.79 8.02
N ASN A 63 23.14 5.89 8.94
CA ASN A 63 22.40 5.67 10.16
C ASN A 63 22.57 6.90 11.06
N ASN A 64 21.58 7.80 11.04
CA ASN A 64 21.42 8.80 12.08
C ASN A 64 19.95 8.91 12.45
N ASN A 65 19.59 8.17 13.49
CA ASN A 65 18.65 8.58 14.53
C ASN A 65 17.28 9.09 14.07
N LYS A 66 16.47 8.18 13.53
CA LYS A 66 15.07 8.00 13.96
C LYS A 66 14.87 6.48 13.96
N ASN A 67 14.84 5.77 15.08
CA ASN A 67 13.74 5.80 16.05
C ASN A 67 12.41 6.28 15.45
N GLU A 68 12.11 5.89 14.21
CA GLU A 68 10.74 5.55 13.88
C GLU A 68 10.64 4.07 14.20
N THR A 69 10.21 3.82 15.43
CA THR A 69 9.30 2.72 15.72
C THR A 69 8.29 2.70 14.59
N TYR A 70 8.57 1.92 13.54
CA TYR A 70 7.55 1.37 12.68
C TYR A 70 6.77 0.43 13.60
N LYS A 71 5.95 1.04 14.48
CA LYS A 71 4.73 0.42 14.94
C LYS A 71 4.08 0.00 13.64
N LYS A 72 4.15 -1.29 13.37
CA LYS A 72 3.20 -2.01 12.54
C LYS A 72 1.83 -1.78 13.18
N ASN A 73 1.30 -0.58 13.01
CA ASN A 73 -0.12 -0.34 13.07
C ASN A 73 -0.63 -0.99 11.80
N LYS A 74 -0.95 -2.28 11.95
CA LYS A 74 -1.81 -3.03 11.04
C LYS A 74 -3.23 -2.44 11.07
N ASN A 75 -3.34 -1.16 10.73
CA ASN A 75 -4.52 -0.62 10.10
C ASN A 75 -4.17 -0.43 8.63
N LEU A 76 -3.72 -1.53 8.00
CA LEU A 76 -3.85 -1.68 6.56
C LEU A 76 -5.35 -1.87 6.35
N THR A 77 -6.02 -0.74 6.15
CA THR A 77 -7.31 -0.64 5.47
C THR A 77 -7.10 -1.18 4.06
N GLY A 78 -7.17 -2.49 3.96
CA GLY A 78 -7.16 -3.25 2.73
C GLY A 78 -8.39 -4.13 2.74
N LYS A 79 -9.39 -3.68 1.98
CA LYS A 79 -10.67 -4.31 1.62
C LYS A 79 -11.86 -3.88 2.46
N ASP A 80 -12.80 -3.33 1.72
CA ASP A 80 -14.17 -2.95 2.04
C ASP A 80 -14.99 -4.17 2.48
N SER A 81 -14.63 -4.79 3.60
CA SER A 81 -15.54 -5.70 4.29
C SER A 81 -16.36 -4.83 5.22
N LEU A 82 -17.62 -4.56 4.85
CA LEU A 82 -18.57 -3.90 5.75
C LEU A 82 -18.49 -4.61 7.11
N PRO A 83 -18.41 -3.86 8.22
CA PRO A 83 -18.01 -4.49 9.46
C PRO A 83 -19.06 -5.53 9.87
N TRP A 84 -18.66 -6.54 10.64
CA TRP A 84 -19.50 -7.72 10.91
C TRP A 84 -20.90 -7.37 11.48
N TRP A 85 -21.01 -6.30 12.25
CA TRP A 85 -22.30 -5.75 12.71
C TRP A 85 -23.30 -5.44 11.58
N VAL A 86 -22.86 -5.06 10.37
CA VAL A 86 -23.76 -4.78 9.24
C VAL A 86 -24.49 -6.05 8.80
N PHE A 87 -23.80 -7.19 8.75
CA PHE A 87 -24.44 -8.46 8.45
C PHE A 87 -25.41 -8.90 9.55
N ALA A 88 -25.08 -8.62 10.82
CA ALA A 88 -25.99 -8.89 11.93
C ALA A 88 -27.27 -8.04 11.83
N VAL A 89 -27.14 -6.74 11.54
CA VAL A 89 -28.29 -5.84 11.34
C VAL A 89 -29.13 -6.26 10.14
N LEU A 90 -28.51 -6.57 9.00
CA LEU A 90 -29.23 -7.06 7.81
C LEU A 90 -29.98 -8.37 8.08
N SER A 91 -29.35 -9.31 8.81
CA SER A 91 -29.98 -10.57 9.18
C SER A 91 -31.21 -10.37 10.06
N ILE A 92 -31.14 -9.48 11.07
CA ILE A 92 -32.27 -9.15 11.95
C ILE A 92 -33.43 -8.54 11.16
N ILE A 93 -33.13 -7.60 10.25
CA ILE A 93 -34.16 -6.96 9.41
C ILE A 93 -34.87 -8.00 8.53
N VAL A 94 -34.11 -8.88 7.86
CA VAL A 94 -34.66 -9.92 6.99
C VAL A 94 -35.55 -10.89 7.78
N LEU A 95 -35.09 -11.36 8.94
CA LEU A 95 -35.89 -12.25 9.80
C LEU A 95 -37.15 -11.58 10.33
N GLY A 96 -37.08 -10.29 10.68
CA GLY A 96 -38.23 -9.50 11.11
C GLY A 96 -39.30 -9.38 10.02
N LEU A 97 -38.88 -9.11 8.78
CA LEU A 97 -39.80 -9.02 7.64
C LEU A 97 -40.47 -10.37 7.34
N ILE A 98 -39.72 -11.47 7.39
CA ILE A 98 -40.26 -12.82 7.19
C ILE A 98 -41.29 -13.15 8.27
N TYR A 99 -40.97 -12.89 9.54
CA TYR A 99 -41.89 -13.13 10.65
C TYR A 99 -43.16 -12.29 10.53
N PHE A 100 -43.02 -11.00 10.21
CA PHE A 100 -44.14 -10.09 10.03
C PHE A 100 -45.05 -10.52 8.87
N ALA A 101 -44.47 -10.97 7.75
CA ALA A 101 -45.24 -11.54 6.65
C ALA A 101 -46.01 -12.79 7.10
N LEU A 102 -45.35 -13.74 7.76
CA LEU A 102 -46.01 -14.94 8.30
C LEU A 102 -47.14 -14.62 9.27
N TYR A 103 -47.02 -13.53 10.06
CA TYR A 103 -48.06 -13.06 10.94
C TYR A 103 -49.28 -12.50 10.18
N ILE A 104 -49.06 -11.77 9.08
CA ILE A 104 -50.15 -11.25 8.23
C ILE A 104 -50.86 -12.36 7.47
N TYR A 105 -50.12 -13.39 7.03
CA TYR A 105 -50.66 -14.51 6.26
C TYR A 105 -51.27 -15.64 7.12
N ARG A 106 -51.28 -15.47 8.45
CA ARG A 106 -51.84 -16.42 9.41
C ARG A 106 -53.14 -15.89 9.99
#